data_AF-A0A6C0JCB2-F1
#
_entry.id   AF-A0A6C0JCB2-F1
#
_cell.length_a   1.000
_cell.length_b   1.000
_cell.length_c   1.000
_cell.angle_alpha   90.00
_cell.angle_beta   90.00
_cell.angle_gamma   90.00
#
_symmetry.space_group_name_H-M   'P 1'
#
loop_
_entity.id
_entity.type
_entity.pdbx_description
1 polymer ?
#
loop_
_entity_poly.entity_id
_entity_poly.type
_entity_poly.pdbx_seq_one_letter_code
_entity_poly.pdbx_strand_id
1 'polypeptide(L)'
;MIILLLNLVHFILLFSPIVIYFIPIKFMKYIKYIFKYGFLLLLLIPIHWMLLDNKCVFTLVTKYFGDMDDVETESGFSEKYLKWLYQPIMNIIGWKWNSNGLFKMVNLHWGINFFLLWYFLFFVGKCNLI
;
A
#
# COMPACT_ATOMS: atom_id res chain seq x y z
N MET A 1 -20.89 5.49 0.27
CA MET A 1 -20.11 6.40 -0.61
C MET A 1 -18.72 6.70 -0.04
N ILE A 2 -18.61 7.16 1.22
CA ILE A 2 -17.32 7.47 1.88
C ILE A 2 -16.39 6.24 1.96
N ILE A 3 -16.92 5.08 2.34
CA ILE A 3 -16.19 3.81 2.41
C ILE A 3 -15.55 3.45 1.05
N LEU A 4 -16.31 3.54 -0.04
CA LEU A 4 -15.80 3.27 -1.39
C LEU A 4 -14.64 4.20 -1.75
N LEU A 5 -14.77 5.49 -1.40
CA LEU A 5 -13.73 6.48 -1.65
C LEU A 5 -12.45 6.16 -0.85
N LEU A 6 -12.57 5.83 0.43
CA LEU A 6 -11.44 5.46 1.28
C LEU A 6 -10.73 4.20 0.75
N ASN A 7 -11.50 3.19 0.34
CA ASN A 7 -10.95 1.96 -0.21
C ASN A 7 -10.27 2.20 -1.56
N LEU A 8 -10.83 3.06 -2.41
CA LEU A 8 -10.22 3.46 -3.68
C LEU A 8 -8.90 4.21 -3.45
N VAL A 9 -8.87 5.16 -2.51
CA VAL A 9 -7.64 5.89 -2.16
C VAL A 9 -6.58 4.93 -1.62
N HIS A 10 -6.95 4.00 -0.73
CA HIS A 10 -6.03 3.00 -0.21
C HIS A 10 -5.47 2.10 -1.31
N PHE A 11 -6.31 1.67 -2.25
CA PHE A 11 -5.89 0.90 -3.42
C PHE A 11 -4.91 1.67 -4.31
N ILE A 12 -5.22 2.93 -4.64
CA ILE A 12 -4.35 3.80 -5.44
C ILE A 12 -2.99 3.98 -4.75
N LEU A 13 -2.98 4.26 -3.43
CA LEU A 13 -1.74 4.42 -2.68
C LEU A 13 -0.90 3.14 -2.71
N LEU A 14 -1.54 1.99 -2.49
CA LEU A 14 -0.89 0.68 -2.47
C LEU A 14 -0.20 0.35 -3.81
N PHE A 15 -0.85 0.64 -4.93
CA PHE A 15 -0.31 0.33 -6.27
C PHE A 15 0.45 1.49 -6.92
N SER A 16 0.47 2.67 -6.30
CA SER A 16 1.16 3.85 -6.85
C SER A 16 2.64 3.58 -7.18
N PRO A 17 3.43 2.80 -6.41
CA PRO A 17 4.83 2.51 -6.75
C PRO A 17 5.02 1.76 -8.07
N ILE A 18 4.00 1.03 -8.53
CA ILE A 18 4.01 0.34 -9.83
C ILE A 18 3.54 1.31 -10.92
N VAL A 19 2.47 2.05 -10.67
CA VAL A 19 1.86 2.97 -11.66
C VAL A 19 2.85 4.06 -12.12
N ILE A 20 3.72 4.55 -11.23
CA ILE A 20 4.67 5.62 -11.54
C ILE A 20 5.64 5.29 -12.68
N TYR A 21 5.92 4.01 -12.94
CA TYR A 21 6.80 3.58 -14.03
C TYR A 21 6.19 3.79 -15.42
N PHE A 22 4.86 3.89 -15.49
CA PHE A 22 4.14 4.11 -16.73
C PHE A 22 3.91 5.61 -17.03
N ILE A 23 4.29 6.51 -16.12
CA ILE A 23 4.12 7.95 -16.29
C ILE A 23 5.37 8.55 -16.96
N PRO A 24 5.23 9.25 -18.10
CA PRO A 24 6.37 9.92 -18.74
C PRO A 24 7.06 10.91 -17.81
N ILE A 25 8.39 10.89 -17.75
CA ILE A 25 9.21 11.76 -16.87
C ILE A 25 8.89 13.25 -17.08
N LYS A 26 8.58 13.65 -18.32
CA LYS A 26 8.14 15.03 -18.64
C LYS A 26 6.90 15.43 -17.84
N PHE A 27 5.93 14.52 -17.71
CA PHE A 27 4.72 14.75 -16.91
C PHE A 27 5.02 14.77 -15.41
N MET A 28 5.91 13.88 -14.94
CA MET A 28 6.35 13.83 -13.54
C MET A 28 6.89 15.17 -13.03
N LYS A 29 7.55 15.96 -13.89
CA LYS A 29 8.03 17.31 -13.54
C LYS A 29 6.91 18.26 -13.10
N TYR A 30 5.71 18.14 -13.68
CA TYR A 30 4.56 18.98 -13.32
C TYR A 30 3.94 18.55 -11.98
N ILE A 31 4.01 17.26 -11.66
CA ILE A 31 3.47 16.70 -10.42
C ILE A 31 4.53 16.49 -9.33
N LYS A 32 5.71 17.12 -9.45
CA LYS A 32 6.86 16.89 -8.56
C LYS A 32 6.54 17.05 -7.07
N TYR A 33 5.72 18.04 -6.71
CA TYR A 33 5.36 18.26 -5.31
C TYR A 33 4.41 17.19 -4.79
N ILE A 34 3.44 16.77 -5.62
CA ILE A 34 2.53 15.66 -5.30
C ILE A 34 3.35 14.39 -5.10
N PHE A 35 4.31 14.14 -5.99
CA PHE A 35 5.20 13.00 -5.88
C PHE A 35 6.04 13.05 -4.59
N LYS A 36 6.65 14.19 -4.26
CA LYS A 36 7.46 14.38 -3.05
C LYS A 36 6.67 14.13 -1.76
N TYR A 37 5.51 14.76 -1.61
CA TYR A 37 4.68 14.60 -0.41
C TYR A 37 4.00 13.22 -0.37
N GLY A 38 3.58 12.69 -1.51
CA GLY A 38 3.05 11.33 -1.62
C GLY A 38 4.10 10.28 -1.23
N PHE A 39 5.34 10.45 -1.68
CA PHE A 39 6.46 9.60 -1.29
C PHE A 39 6.72 9.66 0.22
N LEU A 40 6.75 10.87 0.80
CA LEU A 40 6.89 11.04 2.24
C LEU A 40 5.77 10.33 3.00
N LEU A 41 4.53 10.46 2.54
CA LEU A 41 3.39 9.75 3.13
C LEU A 41 3.57 8.22 3.07
N LEU A 42 4.02 7.68 1.94
CA LEU A 42 4.28 6.23 1.79
C LEU A 42 5.39 5.74 2.73
N LEU A 43 6.44 6.53 2.94
CA LEU A 43 7.51 6.23 3.89
C LEU A 43 7.04 6.26 5.35
N LEU A 44 6.04 7.09 5.65
CA LEU A 44 5.48 7.18 6.99
C LEU A 44 4.57 5.99 7.32
N ILE A 45 4.06 5.25 6.34
CA ILE A 45 3.09 4.15 6.57
C ILE A 45 3.57 3.10 7.60
N PRO A 46 4.80 2.54 7.52
CA PRO A 46 5.27 1.57 8.52
C PRO A 46 5.39 2.16 9.92
N ILE A 47 5.80 3.43 10.00
CA ILE A 47 5.92 4.13 11.28
C ILE A 47 4.55 4.20 11.95
N HIS A 48 3.49 4.50 11.18
CA HIS A 48 2.13 4.50 11.70
C HIS A 48 1.65 3.09 12.08
N TRP A 49 2.04 2.04 11.35
CA TRP A 49 1.69 0.67 11.72
C TRP A 49 2.29 0.27 13.07
N MET A 50 3.54 0.64 13.34
CA MET A 50 4.15 0.40 14.66
C MET A 50 3.41 1.10 15.80
N LEU A 51 2.82 2.27 15.53
CA LEU A 51 2.08 3.06 16.52
C LEU A 51 0.62 2.61 16.72
N LEU A 52 0.07 1.81 15.79
CA LEU A 52 -1.35 1.45 15.72
C LEU A 52 -1.56 -0.07 15.74
N ASP A 53 -0.73 -0.81 16.47
CA ASP A 53 -0.80 -2.28 16.60
C ASP A 53 -0.85 -3.01 15.25
N ASN A 54 0.04 -2.63 14.32
CA ASN A 54 0.13 -3.17 12.96
C ASN A 54 -1.12 -2.95 12.08
N LYS A 55 -2.03 -2.06 12.49
CA LYS A 55 -3.21 -1.70 11.70
C LYS A 55 -2.92 -0.47 10.84
N CYS A 56 -3.46 -0.49 9.63
CA CYS A 56 -3.46 0.68 8.76
C CYS A 56 -4.50 1.69 9.25
N VAL A 57 -4.15 2.99 9.25
CA VAL A 57 -5.07 4.10 9.58
C VAL A 57 -6.37 3.99 8.77
N PHE A 58 -6.27 3.71 7.47
CA PHE A 58 -7.43 3.54 6.61
C PHE A 58 -8.31 2.36 7.05
N THR A 59 -7.72 1.26 7.49
CA THR A 59 -8.48 0.11 8.02
C THR A 59 -9.23 0.47 9.29
N LEU A 60 -8.60 1.22 10.21
CA LEU A 60 -9.27 1.70 11.43
C LEU A 60 -10.45 2.63 11.10
N VAL A 61 -10.25 3.57 10.18
CA VAL A 61 -11.28 4.51 9.76
C VAL A 61 -12.43 3.78 9.04
N THR A 62 -12.13 2.88 8.11
CA THR A 62 -13.17 2.11 7.40
C THR A 62 -13.97 1.22 8.35
N LYS A 63 -13.32 0.60 9.35
CA LYS A 63 -13.99 -0.15 10.41
C LYS A 63 -14.89 0.72 11.27
N TYR A 64 -14.46 1.94 11.61
CA TYR A 64 -15.29 2.89 12.33
C TYR A 64 -16.56 3.27 11.57
N PHE A 65 -16.50 3.31 10.23
CA PHE A 65 -17.67 3.56 9.37
C PHE A 65 -18.55 2.31 9.13
N GLY A 66 -18.30 1.19 9.81
CA GLY A 66 -19.13 -0.01 9.75
C GLY A 66 -18.90 -0.89 8.53
N ASP A 67 -17.74 -0.78 7.87
CA ASP A 67 -17.31 -1.73 6.84
C ASP A 67 -16.15 -2.57 7.41
N MET A 68 -16.13 -3.88 7.16
CA MET A 68 -15.19 -4.90 7.69
C MET A 68 -15.63 -5.67 8.97
N ASP A 69 -16.93 -5.83 9.21
CA ASP A 69 -17.43 -6.72 10.29
C ASP A 69 -17.19 -8.22 10.00
N ASP A 70 -16.99 -8.56 8.73
CA ASP A 70 -16.81 -9.92 8.20
C ASP A 70 -15.35 -10.41 8.21
N VAL A 71 -14.45 -9.68 8.86
CA VAL A 71 -13.00 -9.80 8.66
C VAL A 71 -12.31 -10.22 9.94
N GLU A 72 -11.60 -11.36 9.89
CA GLU A 72 -11.04 -12.00 11.08
C GLU A 72 -9.61 -11.54 11.39
N THR A 73 -8.92 -10.94 10.41
CA THR A 73 -7.51 -10.57 10.55
C THR A 73 -7.27 -9.07 10.79
N GLU A 74 -6.11 -8.75 11.37
CA GLU A 74 -5.66 -7.36 11.60
C GLU A 74 -5.41 -6.59 10.29
N SER A 75 -5.25 -7.32 9.18
CA SER A 75 -5.04 -6.78 7.83
C SER A 75 -6.33 -6.73 7.02
N GLY A 76 -7.41 -6.20 7.60
CA GLY A 76 -8.76 -6.40 7.07
C GLY A 76 -8.99 -5.88 5.64
N PHE A 77 -8.32 -4.79 5.25
CA PHE A 77 -8.34 -4.34 3.86
C PHE A 77 -7.78 -5.38 2.89
N SER A 78 -6.65 -6.00 3.26
CA SER A 78 -5.99 -7.01 2.41
C SER A 78 -6.80 -8.30 2.34
N GLU A 79 -7.38 -8.71 3.47
CA GLU A 79 -8.25 -9.89 3.52
C GLU A 79 -9.48 -9.74 2.61
N LYS A 80 -10.12 -8.57 2.64
CA LYS A 80 -11.34 -8.31 1.87
C LYS A 80 -11.07 -8.02 0.39
N TYR A 81 -10.08 -7.18 0.09
CA TYR A 81 -9.88 -6.64 -1.27
C TYR A 81 -8.70 -7.22 -2.04
N LEU A 82 -7.71 -7.80 -1.35
CA LEU A 82 -6.49 -8.30 -1.97
C LEU A 82 -6.40 -9.82 -1.97
N LYS A 83 -7.43 -10.54 -1.52
CA LYS A 83 -7.45 -12.01 -1.50
C LYS A 83 -7.11 -12.63 -2.85
N TRP A 84 -7.71 -12.12 -3.92
CA TRP A 84 -7.45 -12.61 -5.28
C TRP A 84 -5.98 -12.48 -5.71
N LEU A 85 -5.24 -11.51 -5.16
CA LEU A 85 -3.83 -11.27 -5.47
C LEU A 85 -2.90 -12.00 -4.49
N TYR A 86 -3.17 -11.87 -3.19
CA TYR A 86 -2.30 -12.38 -2.14
C TYR A 86 -2.42 -13.88 -1.96
N GLN A 87 -3.62 -14.45 -2.04
CA GLN A 87 -3.82 -15.88 -1.79
C GLN A 87 -3.03 -16.77 -2.78
N PRO A 88 -3.02 -16.49 -4.10
CA PRO A 88 -2.17 -17.25 -5.03
C PRO A 88 -0.68 -17.14 -4.71
N ILE A 89 -0.19 -15.93 -4.42
CA ILE A 89 1.23 -15.70 -4.08
C ILE A 89 1.61 -16.45 -2.81
N MET A 90 0.78 -16.34 -1.76
CA MET A 90 0.96 -17.03 -0.49
C MET A 90 0.97 -18.55 -0.67
N ASN A 91 0.10 -19.09 -1.51
CA ASN A 91 0.09 -20.53 -1.81
C ASN A 91 1.39 -20.98 -2.49
N ILE A 92 1.93 -20.20 -3.44
CA ILE A 92 3.18 -20.52 -4.15
C ILE A 92 4.37 -20.55 -3.19
N ILE A 93 4.45 -19.60 -2.25
CA ILE A 93 5.55 -19.51 -1.28
C ILE A 93 5.32 -20.35 -0.01
N GLY A 94 4.19 -21.07 0.09
CA GLY A 94 3.85 -21.93 1.22
C GLY A 94 3.37 -21.21 2.48
N TRP A 95 2.85 -19.98 2.36
CA TRP A 95 2.26 -19.23 3.48
C TRP A 95 0.76 -19.54 3.65
N LYS A 96 0.31 -19.65 4.90
CA LYS A 96 -1.10 -19.92 5.24
C LYS A 96 -1.94 -18.65 5.18
N TRP A 97 -3.15 -18.74 4.63
CA TRP A 97 -4.15 -17.65 4.65
C TRP A 97 -4.75 -17.48 6.05
N ASN A 98 -4.03 -16.79 6.94
CA ASN A 98 -4.44 -16.44 8.30
C ASN A 98 -3.78 -15.11 8.71
N SER A 99 -4.09 -14.58 9.90
CA SER A 99 -3.57 -13.27 10.35
C SER A 99 -2.05 -13.12 10.23
N ASN A 100 -1.29 -14.14 10.65
CA ASN A 100 0.17 -14.11 10.57
C ASN A 100 0.67 -14.16 9.12
N GLY A 101 0.11 -15.02 8.28
CA GLY A 101 0.49 -15.11 6.88
C GLY A 101 0.13 -13.84 6.09
N LEU A 102 -1.04 -13.26 6.36
CA LEU A 102 -1.47 -12.00 5.78
C LEU A 102 -0.56 -10.85 6.22
N PHE A 103 -0.21 -10.78 7.50
CA PHE A 103 0.74 -9.78 7.99
C PHE A 103 2.10 -9.88 7.27
N LYS A 104 2.63 -11.10 7.10
CA LYS A 104 3.87 -11.31 6.32
C LYS A 104 3.71 -10.87 4.87
N MET A 105 2.58 -11.15 4.23
CA MET A 105 2.30 -10.77 2.85
C MET A 105 2.16 -9.26 2.66
N VAL A 106 1.50 -8.58 3.60
CA VAL A 106 1.40 -7.12 3.63
C VAL A 106 2.78 -6.49 3.77
N ASN A 107 3.62 -6.99 4.67
CA ASN A 107 4.99 -6.50 4.82
C ASN A 107 5.86 -6.78 3.60
N LEU A 108 5.72 -7.96 2.97
CA LEU A 108 6.42 -8.29 1.73
C LEU A 108 6.04 -7.32 0.61
N HIS A 109 4.74 -7.08 0.41
CA HIS A 109 4.27 -6.12 -0.59
C HIS A 109 4.78 -4.70 -0.29
N TRP A 110 4.77 -4.29 0.99
CA TRP A 110 5.31 -2.98 1.37
C TRP A 110 6.82 -2.88 1.09
N GLY A 111 7.59 -3.95 1.35
CA GLY A 111 9.01 -4.02 1.01
C GLY A 111 9.27 -3.90 -0.51
N ILE A 112 8.45 -4.57 -1.33
CA ILE A 112 8.49 -4.43 -2.80
C ILE A 112 8.19 -2.98 -3.20
N ASN A 113 7.15 -2.38 -2.65
CA ASN A 113 6.76 -1.00 -2.90
C ASN A 113 7.89 -0.02 -2.55
N PHE A 114 8.51 -0.20 -1.38
CA PHE A 114 9.65 0.62 -0.96
C PHE A 114 10.82 0.49 -1.95
N PHE A 115 11.17 -0.74 -2.35
CA PHE A 115 12.24 -1.00 -3.31
C PHE A 115 11.95 -0.36 -4.68
N LEU A 116 10.72 -0.47 -5.18
CA LEU A 116 10.28 0.13 -6.44
C LEU A 116 10.37 1.66 -6.39
N LEU A 117 9.94 2.30 -5.30
CA LEU A 117 10.05 3.75 -5.15
C LEU A 117 11.51 4.20 -5.07
N TRP A 118 12.33 3.50 -4.28
CA TRP A 118 13.75 3.78 -4.16
C TRP A 118 14.43 3.68 -5.53
N TYR A 119 14.23 2.57 -6.25
CA TYR A 119 14.82 2.39 -7.58
C TYR A 119 14.38 3.50 -8.55
N PHE A 120 13.09 3.84 -8.54
CA PHE A 120 12.56 4.90 -9.39
C PHE A 120 13.24 6.24 -9.10
N LEU A 121 13.38 6.63 -7.83
CA LEU A 121 13.98 7.89 -7.41
C LEU A 121 15.44 8.03 -7.84
N PHE A 122 16.24 6.99 -7.60
CA PHE A 122 17.68 7.05 -7.81
C PHE A 122 18.10 6.75 -9.25
N PHE A 123 17.37 5.91 -9.99
CA PHE A 123 17.80 5.44 -11.31
C PHE A 123 16.93 5.94 -12.48
N VAL A 124 15.61 6.09 -12.29
CA VAL A 124 14.69 6.48 -13.38
C VAL A 124 14.42 7.98 -13.39
N GLY A 125 13.94 8.53 -12.28
CA GLY A 125 13.66 9.95 -12.08
C GLY A 125 14.91 10.82 -11.93
N LYS A 126 16.07 10.19 -11.69
CA LYS A 126 17.40 10.83 -11.58
C LYS A 126 17.40 12.06 -10.65
N CYS A 127 16.86 11.93 -9.44
CA CYS A 127 16.76 13.00 -8.44
C CYS A 127 16.04 14.30 -8.88
N ASN A 128 15.47 14.40 -10.08
CA ASN A 128 14.74 15.60 -10.54
C ASN A 128 13.37 15.77 -9.87
N LEU A 129 12.97 14.80 -9.03
CA LEU A 129 11.63 14.68 -8.45
C LEU A 129 11.61 14.83 -6.91
N ILE A 130 12.76 15.11 -6.28
CA ILE A 130 12.90 15.37 -4.83
C ILE A 130 13.38 16.81 -4.60
#